data_AF-A0A843RR92-F1
#
_entry.id   AF-A0A843RR92-F1
#
_cell.length_a   1.000
_cell.length_b   1.000
_cell.length_c   1.000
_cell.angle_alpha   90.00
_cell.angle_beta   90.00
_cell.angle_gamma   90.00
#
_symmetry.space_group_name_H-M   'P 1'
#
loop_
_entity.id
_entity.type
_entity.pdbx_description
1 polymer ?
#
loop_
_entity_poly.entity_id
_entity_poly.type
_entity_poly.pdbx_seq_one_letter_code
_entity_poly.pdbx_strand_id
1 'polypeptide(L)'
;MINTLLRRFLGEEEESAPSAGVLDTISAALDRLEPRHARIVAAFAYLLSRVAHADHEVTPEETTAMEAVVREVGGLPDEEAALVVQLATLQHVQHRGTEDYLVAREFNEVATPEEKRRLVSCLYAVSASDQQIVTAEDNEIRQIARVLRIEHTELIRLRTAHRRHLAVLRRKG
;
A
#
# COMPACT_ATOMS: atom_id res chain seq x y z
N MET A 1 -11.97 4.07 17.58
CA MET A 1 -11.97 2.89 16.69
C MET A 1 -10.85 2.93 15.65
N ILE A 2 -10.57 4.07 15.02
CA ILE A 2 -9.46 4.23 14.07
C ILE A 2 -8.10 4.02 14.74
N ASN A 3 -7.88 4.54 15.95
CA ASN A 3 -6.68 4.28 16.73
C ASN A 3 -6.45 2.77 16.99
N THR A 4 -7.51 1.96 17.17
CA THR A 4 -7.40 0.50 17.29
C THR A 4 -7.03 -0.18 15.97
N LEU A 5 -7.48 0.36 14.83
CA LEU A 5 -7.12 -0.16 13.50
C LEU A 5 -5.70 0.24 13.10
N LEU A 6 -5.31 1.48 13.40
CA LEU A 6 -3.95 1.96 13.29
C LEU A 6 -3.02 1.15 14.18
N ARG A 7 -3.38 0.87 15.42
CA ARG A 7 -2.56 0.02 16.29
C ARG A 7 -2.53 -1.42 15.80
N ARG A 8 -3.67 -1.96 15.36
CA ARG A 8 -3.77 -3.33 14.86
C ARG A 8 -3.06 -3.56 13.52
N PHE A 9 -3.01 -2.56 12.64
CA PHE A 9 -2.42 -2.68 11.31
C PHE A 9 -1.06 -1.98 11.18
N LEU A 10 -0.83 -0.96 12.00
CA LEU A 10 0.31 -0.06 11.93
C LEU A 10 1.07 0.09 13.28
N GLY A 11 0.76 -0.72 14.31
CA GLY A 11 1.69 -1.00 15.41
C GLY A 11 1.08 -1.22 16.79
N GLU A 12 1.39 -2.35 17.42
CA GLU A 12 1.52 -2.45 18.89
C GLU A 12 2.86 -3.10 19.29
N GLU A 13 3.52 -2.42 20.24
CA GLU A 13 4.51 -2.90 21.23
C GLU A 13 5.88 -3.44 20.76
N GLU A 14 6.85 -2.54 20.49
CA GLU A 14 8.19 -2.44 21.16
C GLU A 14 9.27 -1.64 20.37
N GLU A 15 10.22 -1.08 21.13
CA GLU A 15 11.53 -0.38 20.91
C GLU A 15 11.89 0.38 19.61
N SER A 16 11.24 0.13 18.46
CA SER A 16 11.34 0.93 17.22
C SER A 16 10.00 1.48 16.75
N ALA A 17 9.02 1.51 17.65
CA ALA A 17 7.74 2.17 17.39
C ALA A 17 7.98 3.65 16.99
N PRO A 18 7.19 4.19 16.04
CA PRO A 18 7.19 5.62 15.77
C PRO A 18 6.99 6.37 17.08
N SER A 19 7.64 7.53 17.22
CA SER A 19 7.42 8.36 18.40
C SER A 19 5.92 8.58 18.60
N ALA A 20 5.46 8.60 19.84
CA ALA A 20 4.03 8.72 20.15
C ALA A 20 3.34 9.87 19.37
N GLY A 21 4.07 10.96 19.12
CA GLY A 21 3.58 12.09 18.31
C GLY A 21 3.30 11.77 16.83
N VAL A 22 4.01 10.83 16.21
CA VAL A 22 3.75 10.41 14.81
C VAL A 22 2.44 9.62 14.74
N LEU A 23 2.24 8.67 15.66
CA LEU A 23 1.00 7.90 15.75
C LEU A 23 -0.21 8.80 16.05
N ASP A 24 -0.04 9.79 16.93
CA ASP A 24 -1.08 10.77 17.24
C ASP A 24 -1.44 11.63 16.03
N THR A 25 -0.44 12.07 15.24
CA THR A 25 -0.65 12.85 14.02
C THR A 25 -1.42 12.04 12.97
N ILE A 26 -1.01 10.79 12.75
CA ILE A 26 -1.69 9.90 11.79
C ILE A 26 -3.10 9.55 12.27
N SER A 27 -3.29 9.29 13.58
CA SER A 27 -4.62 9.06 14.13
C SER A 27 -5.52 10.28 13.92
N ALA A 28 -5.04 11.48 14.25
CA ALA A 28 -5.79 12.71 14.03
C ALA A 28 -6.12 12.92 12.55
N ALA A 29 -5.20 12.61 11.64
CA ALA A 29 -5.42 12.69 10.20
C ALA A 29 -6.53 11.75 9.74
N LEU A 30 -6.47 10.47 10.13
CA LEU A 30 -7.47 9.47 9.75
C LEU A 30 -8.81 9.66 10.46
N ASP A 31 -8.83 10.18 11.69
CA ASP A 31 -10.06 10.48 12.46
C ASP A 31 -10.90 11.59 11.81
N ARG A 32 -10.30 12.41 10.93
CA ARG A 32 -11.03 13.39 10.11
C ARG A 32 -11.73 12.76 8.90
N LEU A 33 -11.38 11.52 8.54
CA LEU A 33 -12.02 10.81 7.43
C LEU A 33 -13.23 10.03 7.93
N GLU A 34 -14.18 9.81 7.03
CA GLU A 34 -15.26 8.85 7.27
C GLU A 34 -14.67 7.48 7.66
N PRO A 35 -15.20 6.75 8.66
CA PRO A 35 -14.57 5.55 9.20
C PRO A 35 -14.25 4.46 8.17
N ARG A 36 -15.10 4.30 7.15
CA ARG A 36 -14.86 3.40 6.01
C ARG A 36 -13.66 3.85 5.18
N HIS A 37 -13.55 5.15 4.94
CA HIS A 37 -12.48 5.72 4.12
C HIS A 37 -11.14 5.66 4.85
N ALA A 38 -11.11 5.96 6.16
CA ALA A 38 -9.93 5.76 7.00
C ALA A 38 -9.38 4.32 6.92
N ARG A 39 -10.27 3.31 6.98
CA ARG A 39 -9.89 1.89 6.81
C ARG A 39 -9.31 1.60 5.44
N ILE A 40 -9.93 2.15 4.39
CA ILE A 40 -9.43 2.01 3.03
C ILE A 40 -8.01 2.58 2.95
N VAL A 41 -7.78 3.81 3.42
CA VAL A 41 -6.46 4.48 3.36
C VAL A 41 -5.40 3.69 4.11
N ALA A 42 -5.68 3.29 5.36
CA ALA A 42 -4.74 2.53 6.18
C ALA A 42 -4.37 1.18 5.53
N ALA A 43 -5.36 0.43 5.06
CA ALA A 43 -5.11 -0.85 4.38
C ALA A 43 -4.42 -0.66 3.03
N PHE A 44 -4.72 0.43 2.31
CA PHE A 44 -4.05 0.78 1.05
C PHE A 44 -2.56 1.02 1.28
N ALA A 45 -2.21 1.85 2.26
CA ALA A 45 -0.83 2.15 2.60
C ALA A 45 -0.06 0.89 3.03
N TYR A 46 -0.66 0.08 3.90
CA TYR A 46 -0.06 -1.19 4.34
C TYR A 46 0.24 -2.14 3.18
N LEU A 47 -0.72 -2.34 2.27
CA LEU A 47 -0.58 -3.26 1.14
C LEU A 47 0.41 -2.74 0.08
N LEU A 48 0.52 -1.43 -0.11
CA LEU A 48 1.57 -0.83 -0.94
C LEU A 48 2.95 -1.13 -0.36
N SER A 49 3.16 -0.83 0.93
CA SER A 49 4.44 -1.08 1.60
C SER A 49 4.80 -2.57 1.61
N ARG A 50 3.82 -3.48 1.72
CA ARG A 50 4.05 -4.93 1.67
C ARG A 50 4.63 -5.37 0.32
N VAL A 51 4.09 -4.81 -0.77
CA VAL A 51 4.56 -5.13 -2.12
C VAL A 51 5.95 -4.54 -2.35
N ALA A 52 6.15 -3.26 -2.01
CA ALA A 52 7.45 -2.60 -2.17
C ALA A 52 8.54 -3.30 -1.34
N HIS A 53 8.22 -3.83 -0.15
CA HIS A 53 9.18 -4.58 0.67
C HIS A 53 9.36 -6.06 0.30
N ALA A 54 8.73 -6.57 -0.77
CA ALA A 54 8.69 -8.00 -1.05
C ALA A 54 10.07 -8.65 -1.24
N ASP A 55 11.06 -7.90 -1.67
CA ASP A 55 12.46 -8.33 -1.82
C ASP A 55 13.41 -7.73 -0.76
N HIS A 56 12.86 -7.07 0.27
CA HIS A 56 13.55 -6.35 1.33
C HIS A 56 14.26 -5.06 0.92
N GLU A 57 14.05 -4.54 -0.27
CA GLU A 57 14.58 -3.24 -0.70
C GLU A 57 13.41 -2.33 -1.13
N VAL A 58 13.40 -1.08 -0.66
CA VAL A 58 12.42 -0.08 -1.13
C VAL A 58 13.19 1.10 -1.67
N THR A 59 12.94 1.43 -2.93
CA THR A 59 13.60 2.55 -3.61
C THR A 59 13.00 3.90 -3.20
N PRO A 60 13.75 5.00 -3.32
CA PRO A 60 13.21 6.35 -3.15
C PRO A 60 12.05 6.66 -4.12
N GLU A 61 12.11 6.12 -5.34
CA GLU A 61 11.08 6.25 -6.37
C GLU A 61 9.78 5.55 -5.93
N GLU A 62 9.86 4.34 -5.41
CA GLU A 62 8.71 3.61 -4.86
C GLU A 62 8.11 4.32 -3.65
N THR A 63 8.95 4.81 -2.74
CA THR A 63 8.51 5.60 -1.59
C THR A 63 7.71 6.81 -2.04
N THR A 64 8.26 7.59 -2.98
CA THR A 64 7.59 8.76 -3.55
C THR A 64 6.27 8.39 -4.24
N ALA A 65 6.24 7.27 -4.96
CA ALA A 65 5.04 6.77 -5.62
C ALA A 65 3.96 6.35 -4.60
N MET A 66 4.35 5.68 -3.51
CA MET A 66 3.44 5.33 -2.42
C MET A 66 2.85 6.57 -1.76
N GLU A 67 3.65 7.59 -1.45
CA GLU A 67 3.19 8.84 -0.86
C GLU A 67 2.18 9.56 -1.75
N ALA A 68 2.47 9.66 -3.04
CA ALA A 68 1.57 10.26 -4.02
C ALA A 68 0.22 9.52 -4.10
N VAL A 69 0.26 8.18 -4.07
CA VAL A 69 -0.96 7.34 -4.09
C VAL A 69 -1.76 7.49 -2.80
N VAL A 70 -1.12 7.42 -1.63
CA VAL A 70 -1.80 7.53 -0.32
C VAL A 70 -2.44 8.91 -0.17
N ARG A 71 -1.75 9.96 -0.60
CA ARG A 71 -2.27 11.32 -0.66
C ARG A 71 -3.53 11.42 -1.51
N GLU A 72 -3.50 10.87 -2.73
CA GLU A 72 -4.63 10.91 -3.66
C GLU A 72 -5.82 10.05 -3.17
N VAL A 73 -5.55 8.87 -2.63
CA VAL A 73 -6.59 7.95 -2.14
C VAL A 73 -7.21 8.48 -0.86
N GLY A 74 -6.41 9.07 0.04
CA GLY A 74 -6.87 9.56 1.33
C GLY A 74 -7.33 11.00 1.35
N GLY A 75 -7.06 11.78 0.31
CA GLY A 75 -7.28 13.23 0.34
C GLY A 75 -6.48 13.91 1.45
N LEU A 76 -5.31 13.36 1.78
CA LEU A 76 -4.46 13.82 2.87
C LEU A 76 -3.50 14.92 2.37
N PRO A 77 -3.05 15.84 3.24
CA PRO A 77 -1.88 16.67 3.00
C PRO A 77 -0.61 15.83 2.77
N ASP A 78 0.35 16.40 2.05
CA ASP A 78 1.61 15.73 1.68
C ASP A 78 2.35 15.16 2.91
N GLU A 79 2.48 15.96 3.97
CA GLU A 79 3.17 15.55 5.21
C GLU A 79 2.47 14.37 5.89
N GLU A 80 1.14 14.35 5.91
CA GLU A 80 0.38 13.28 6.55
C GLU A 80 0.42 11.99 5.73
N ALA A 81 0.37 12.10 4.40
CA ALA A 81 0.54 10.95 3.51
C ALA A 81 1.94 10.33 3.66
N ALA A 82 2.98 11.17 3.75
CA ALA A 82 4.35 10.73 4.00
C ALA A 82 4.47 9.99 5.34
N LEU A 83 3.88 10.51 6.42
CA LEU A 83 3.87 9.85 7.72
C LEU A 83 3.14 8.50 7.69
N VAL A 84 2.00 8.41 6.98
CA VAL A 84 1.26 7.14 6.81
C VAL A 84 2.10 6.10 6.07
N VAL A 85 2.80 6.48 5.00
CA VAL A 85 3.68 5.57 4.24
C VAL A 85 4.87 5.14 5.09
N GLN A 86 5.57 6.08 5.73
CA GLN A 86 6.69 5.77 6.63
C GLN A 86 6.28 4.77 7.70
N LEU A 87 5.12 4.98 8.32
CA LEU A 87 4.57 4.07 9.32
C LEU A 87 4.30 2.68 8.75
N ALA A 88 3.64 2.60 7.59
CA ALA A 88 3.35 1.33 6.93
C ALA A 88 4.61 0.56 6.53
N THR A 89 5.66 1.27 6.10
CA THR A 89 6.96 0.69 5.72
C THR A 89 7.71 0.13 6.93
N LEU A 90 7.70 0.81 8.08
CA LEU A 90 8.35 0.33 9.31
C LEU A 90 7.76 -0.99 9.84
N GLN A 91 6.49 -1.27 9.55
CA GLN A 91 5.79 -2.45 10.08
C GLN A 91 6.21 -3.78 9.44
N HIS A 92 6.69 -3.76 8.19
CA HIS A 92 7.10 -4.96 7.46
C HIS A 92 8.39 -5.59 7.99
N VAL A 93 9.14 -4.85 8.81
CA VAL A 93 10.30 -5.39 9.52
C VAL A 93 9.87 -6.34 10.66
N GLN A 94 8.62 -6.25 11.13
CA GLN A 94 8.19 -6.84 12.41
C GLN A 94 7.12 -7.95 12.30
N HIS A 95 6.32 -7.99 11.22
CA HIS A 95 5.18 -8.91 11.12
C HIS A 95 5.31 -9.88 9.91
N ARG A 96 5.00 -11.17 10.10
CA ARG A 96 5.03 -12.19 9.03
C ARG A 96 3.67 -12.86 8.80
N GLY A 97 3.20 -12.83 7.55
CA GLY A 97 2.35 -13.83 6.89
C GLY A 97 0.87 -13.87 7.28
N THR A 98 0.54 -13.92 8.57
CA THR A 98 -0.87 -13.98 9.02
C THR A 98 -1.57 -12.63 8.96
N GLU A 99 -0.86 -11.55 9.26
CA GLU A 99 -1.43 -10.19 9.25
C GLU A 99 -1.62 -9.64 7.84
N ASP A 100 -0.68 -9.96 6.95
CA ASP A 100 -0.74 -9.69 5.51
C ASP A 100 -2.06 -10.14 4.87
N TYR A 101 -2.52 -11.34 5.24
CA TYR A 101 -3.78 -11.88 4.78
C TYR A 101 -4.98 -11.16 5.41
N LEU A 102 -4.90 -10.82 6.70
CA LEU A 102 -5.97 -10.13 7.42
C LEU A 102 -6.22 -8.72 6.85
N VAL A 103 -5.17 -7.97 6.54
CA VAL A 103 -5.31 -6.62 5.96
C VAL A 103 -5.92 -6.68 4.56
N ALA A 104 -5.42 -7.58 3.70
CA ALA A 104 -5.99 -7.77 2.36
C ALA A 104 -7.46 -8.20 2.41
N ARG A 105 -7.83 -9.02 3.41
CA ARG A 105 -9.20 -9.44 3.63
C ARG A 105 -10.09 -8.31 4.13
N GLU A 106 -9.66 -7.53 5.11
CA GLU A 106 -10.40 -6.36 5.62
C GLU A 106 -10.67 -5.39 4.46
N PHE A 107 -9.65 -5.08 3.64
CA PHE A 107 -9.81 -4.26 2.45
C PHE A 107 -10.86 -4.85 1.50
N ASN A 108 -10.78 -6.15 1.23
CA ASN A 108 -11.74 -6.84 0.36
C ASN A 108 -13.20 -6.75 0.84
N GLU A 109 -13.41 -6.72 2.16
CA GLU A 109 -14.74 -6.65 2.77
C GLU A 109 -15.34 -5.24 2.69
N VAL A 110 -14.52 -4.18 2.80
CA VAL A 110 -15.00 -2.78 2.80
C VAL A 110 -14.97 -2.10 1.42
N ALA A 111 -14.12 -2.57 0.51
CA ALA A 111 -13.91 -1.97 -0.80
C ALA A 111 -14.92 -2.42 -1.86
N THR A 112 -15.30 -1.50 -2.74
CA THR A 112 -16.04 -1.75 -3.97
C THR A 112 -15.15 -2.45 -5.02
N PRO A 113 -15.75 -3.09 -6.04
CA PRO A 113 -14.97 -3.68 -7.14
C PRO A 113 -14.06 -2.69 -7.88
N GLU A 114 -14.43 -1.40 -7.94
CA GLU A 114 -13.60 -0.35 -8.53
C GLU A 114 -12.40 -0.03 -7.63
N GLU A 115 -12.61 0.16 -6.32
CA GLU A 115 -11.52 0.41 -5.37
C GLU A 115 -10.51 -0.76 -5.31
N LYS A 116 -10.97 -2.01 -5.46
CA LYS A 116 -10.09 -3.19 -5.57
C LYS A 116 -9.23 -3.17 -6.82
N ARG A 117 -9.81 -2.81 -7.97
CA ARG A 117 -9.04 -2.65 -9.22
C ARG A 117 -8.06 -1.48 -9.12
N ARG A 118 -8.47 -0.37 -8.52
CA ARG A 118 -7.60 0.78 -8.25
C ARG A 118 -6.41 0.38 -7.38
N LEU A 119 -6.64 -0.37 -6.29
CA LEU A 119 -5.55 -0.89 -5.45
C LEU A 119 -4.54 -1.69 -6.26
N VAL A 120 -4.98 -2.73 -6.98
CA VAL A 120 -4.06 -3.57 -7.78
C VAL A 120 -3.34 -2.75 -8.86
N SER A 121 -4.01 -1.78 -9.47
CA SER A 121 -3.37 -0.86 -10.42
C SER A 121 -2.27 -0.03 -9.74
N CYS A 122 -2.52 0.50 -8.55
CA CYS A 122 -1.54 1.27 -7.79
C CYS A 122 -0.37 0.40 -7.32
N LEU A 123 -0.60 -0.85 -6.91
CA LEU A 123 0.48 -1.77 -6.57
C LEU A 123 1.45 -1.95 -7.76
N TYR A 124 0.91 -2.19 -8.96
CA TYR A 124 1.75 -2.28 -10.16
C TYR A 124 2.40 -0.96 -10.57
N ALA A 125 1.79 0.19 -10.27
CA ALA A 125 2.37 1.49 -10.56
C ALA A 125 3.55 1.79 -9.64
N VAL A 126 3.45 1.44 -8.35
CA VAL A 126 4.54 1.55 -7.37
C VAL A 126 5.67 0.61 -7.75
N SER A 127 5.42 -0.70 -7.92
CA SER A 127 6.44 -1.67 -8.38
C SER A 127 7.05 -1.39 -9.75
N ALA A 128 6.56 -0.39 -10.49
CA ALA A 128 7.11 0.00 -11.77
C ALA A 128 7.81 1.38 -11.70
N SER A 129 7.83 2.06 -10.55
CA SER A 129 8.31 3.45 -10.50
C SER A 129 9.81 3.60 -10.75
N ASP A 130 10.59 2.57 -10.44
CA ASP A 130 12.04 2.47 -10.70
C ASP A 130 12.38 1.82 -12.06
N GLN A 131 11.35 1.57 -12.87
CA GLN A 131 11.39 0.88 -14.16
C GLN A 131 11.59 -0.65 -14.13
N GLN A 132 11.46 -1.30 -12.98
CA GLN A 132 11.60 -2.75 -12.86
C GLN A 132 10.58 -3.33 -11.88
N ILE A 133 9.70 -4.22 -12.37
CA ILE A 133 8.90 -5.04 -11.44
C ILE A 133 9.70 -6.29 -11.11
N VAL A 134 10.14 -6.43 -9.87
CA VAL A 134 10.89 -7.60 -9.40
C VAL A 134 9.93 -8.79 -9.26
N THR A 135 10.47 -10.02 -9.36
CA THR A 135 9.64 -11.23 -9.29
C THR A 135 8.96 -11.40 -7.93
N ALA A 136 9.60 -10.95 -6.84
CA ALA A 136 9.02 -10.99 -5.51
C ALA A 136 7.77 -10.10 -5.41
N GLU A 137 7.86 -8.84 -5.85
CA GLU A 137 6.72 -7.91 -5.91
C GLU A 137 5.56 -8.47 -6.76
N ASP A 138 5.82 -8.96 -7.98
CA ASP A 138 4.76 -9.52 -8.82
C ASP A 138 4.06 -10.72 -8.16
N ASN A 139 4.81 -11.53 -7.41
CA ASN A 139 4.24 -12.63 -6.63
C ASN A 139 3.36 -12.11 -5.48
N GLU A 140 3.80 -11.08 -4.76
CA GLU A 140 3.00 -10.46 -3.69
C GLU A 140 1.72 -9.82 -4.23
N ILE A 141 1.80 -9.09 -5.35
CA ILE A 141 0.62 -8.52 -6.03
C ILE A 141 -0.36 -9.63 -6.43
N ARG A 142 0.13 -10.76 -6.95
CA ARG A 142 -0.72 -11.92 -7.30
C ARG A 142 -1.41 -12.53 -6.08
N GLN A 143 -0.72 -12.60 -4.94
CA GLN A 143 -1.31 -13.10 -3.70
C GLN A 143 -2.41 -12.16 -3.21
N ILE A 144 -2.15 -10.85 -3.18
CA ILE A 144 -3.13 -9.83 -2.78
C ILE A 144 -4.34 -9.88 -3.72
N ALA A 145 -4.12 -9.87 -5.04
CA ALA A 145 -5.18 -9.93 -6.04
C ALA A 145 -6.09 -11.16 -5.87
N ARG A 146 -5.54 -12.30 -5.46
CA ARG A 146 -6.32 -13.51 -5.13
C ARG A 146 -7.25 -13.29 -3.94
N VAL A 147 -6.77 -12.66 -2.87
CA VAL A 147 -7.59 -12.32 -1.69
C VAL A 147 -8.69 -11.32 -2.06
N LEU A 148 -8.36 -10.34 -2.92
CA LEU A 148 -9.30 -9.34 -3.43
C LEU A 148 -10.29 -9.90 -4.47
N ARG A 149 -10.17 -11.18 -4.84
CA ARG A 149 -11.00 -11.85 -5.85
C ARG A 149 -10.97 -11.15 -7.22
N ILE A 150 -9.79 -10.67 -7.61
CA ILE A 150 -9.55 -10.12 -8.93
C ILE A 150 -9.34 -11.28 -9.92
N GLU A 151 -10.13 -11.30 -10.98
CA GLU A 151 -10.04 -12.31 -12.03
C GLU A 151 -8.67 -12.32 -12.69
N HIS A 152 -8.18 -13.50 -13.06
CA HIS A 152 -6.84 -13.66 -13.62
C HIS A 152 -6.63 -12.84 -14.91
N THR A 153 -7.66 -12.79 -15.77
CA THR A 153 -7.63 -12.01 -17.01
C THR A 153 -7.52 -10.50 -16.74
N GLU A 154 -8.16 -10.02 -15.67
CA GLU A 154 -8.10 -8.62 -15.27
C GLU A 154 -6.73 -8.28 -14.68
N LEU A 155 -6.17 -9.18 -13.87
CA LEU A 155 -4.82 -9.02 -13.33
C LEU A 155 -3.77 -8.88 -14.45
N ILE A 156 -3.85 -9.71 -15.49
CA ILE A 156 -2.96 -9.62 -16.66
C ILE A 156 -3.10 -8.26 -17.36
N ARG A 157 -4.33 -7.74 -17.50
CA ARG A 157 -4.59 -6.44 -18.12
C ARG A 157 -3.94 -5.31 -17.32
N LEU A 158 -4.16 -5.28 -16.00
CA LEU A 158 -3.58 -4.28 -15.09
C LEU A 158 -2.06 -4.30 -15.15
N ARG A 159 -1.44 -5.49 -15.07
CA ARG A 159 0.01 -5.66 -15.20
C ARG A 159 0.53 -5.14 -16.55
N THR A 160 -0.16 -5.46 -17.64
CA THR A 160 0.30 -5.10 -18.99
C THR A 160 0.25 -3.60 -19.25
N ALA A 161 -0.75 -2.90 -18.67
CA ALA A 161 -0.86 -1.45 -18.77
C ALA A 161 0.39 -0.73 -18.23
N HIS A 162 0.93 -1.21 -17.11
CA HIS A 162 2.11 -0.65 -16.47
C HIS A 162 3.43 -1.10 -17.13
N ARG A 163 3.50 -2.36 -17.62
CA ARG A 163 4.67 -2.82 -18.42
C ARG A 163 4.87 -2.05 -19.73
N ARG A 164 3.81 -1.58 -20.38
CA ARG A 164 3.93 -0.78 -21.61
C ARG A 164 4.49 0.62 -21.34
N HIS A 165 4.18 1.22 -20.19
CA HIS A 165 4.78 2.49 -19.78
C HIS A 165 6.31 2.36 -19.63
N LEU A 166 6.79 1.24 -19.08
CA LEU A 166 8.21 0.94 -18.92
C LEU A 166 8.94 0.71 -20.25
N ALA A 167 8.34 -0.04 -21.18
CA ALA A 167 8.97 -0.31 -22.46
C ALA A 167 9.08 0.93 -23.38
N VAL A 168 8.17 1.90 -23.24
CA VAL A 168 8.16 3.14 -24.02
C VAL A 168 9.24 4.12 -23.55
N LEU A 169 9.52 4.18 -22.24
CA LEU A 169 10.62 5.00 -21.70
C LEU A 169 12.01 4.47 -22.10
N ARG A 170 12.17 3.13 -22.22
CA ARG A 170 13.43 2.50 -22.66
C ARG A 170 13.82 2.76 -24.12
N ARG A 171 12.94 3.33 -24.95
CA ARG A 171 13.23 3.68 -26.36
C ARG A 171 13.71 5.12 -26.58
N LYS A 172 13.84 5.91 -25.52
CA LYS A 172 14.39 7.28 -25.56
C LYS A 172 15.58 7.45 -24.59
N GLY A 173 16.54 6.53 -24.66
CA GLY A 173 17.88 6.69 -24.10
C GLY A 173 18.89 6.83 -25.22
#